data_AF-A0A7C6U0B9-F1
#
_entry.id   AF-A0A7C6U0B9-F1
#
_cell.length_a   1.000
_cell.length_b   1.000
_cell.length_c   1.000
_cell.angle_alpha   90.00
_cell.angle_beta   90.00
_cell.angle_gamma   90.00
#
_symmetry.space_group_name_H-M   'P 1'
#
loop_
_entity.id
_entity.type
_entity.pdbx_description
1 polymer ?
#
loop_
_entity_poly.entity_id
_entity_poly.type
_entity_poly.pdbx_seq_one_letter_code
_entity_poly.pdbx_strand_id
1 'polypeptide(L)'
;LRKLKTLRANIYRYYFDLVKKQRTDDLQVVLERLLVDYKKNFFDSAYYHLKTTDSLPRYKRTILETISRIHQDEKYMDMMTNQALEKRRALEYNDAYNYVEERIYYIANSMEAMEYLIEGIDSKNELYINAAASKIMFLTNTSEDLEGLMNRLFKVILSDKKIDYSQIFNLFRARNLDENSLQTVRRPRVDAVAEPIDYDQDISEEVKERKMASLLKANIFSKKEINNFVNYQLGDAPKMLASQIELEGHDDFVKLILVFLFSKSVGMSYDVRLLNYDAKIGNIKFTDFEIFKKGRSL
;
A
#
# COMPACT_ATOMS: atom_id res chain seq x y z
N LEU A 1 19.52 -2.10 8.82
CA LEU A 1 19.49 -0.98 7.84
C LEU A 1 19.51 -1.40 6.35
N ARG A 2 20.57 -2.04 5.81
CA ARG A 2 20.65 -2.37 4.36
C ARG A 2 19.48 -3.23 3.86
N LYS A 3 19.11 -4.28 4.59
CA LYS A 3 17.96 -5.13 4.28
C LYS A 3 16.63 -4.35 4.18
N LEU A 4 16.38 -3.43 5.12
CA LEU A 4 15.20 -2.55 5.11
C LEU A 4 15.17 -1.62 3.89
N LYS A 5 16.32 -1.05 3.51
CA LYS A 5 16.43 -0.22 2.31
C LYS A 5 16.13 -1.04 1.04
N THR A 6 16.63 -2.28 0.96
CA THR A 6 16.34 -3.21 -0.14
C THR A 6 14.85 -3.56 -0.18
N LEU A 7 14.25 -3.87 0.97
CA LEU A 7 12.82 -4.16 1.06
C LEU A 7 11.97 -3.00 0.54
N ARG A 8 12.27 -1.77 0.97
CA ARG A 8 11.59 -0.56 0.48
C ARG A 8 11.65 -0.43 -1.04
N ALA A 9 12.80 -0.74 -1.64
CA ALA A 9 12.97 -0.70 -3.09
C ALA A 9 12.22 -1.83 -3.81
N ASN A 10 12.21 -3.03 -3.23
CA ASN A 10 11.48 -4.19 -3.76
C ASN A 10 9.97 -3.95 -3.75
N ILE A 11 9.43 -3.41 -2.66
CA ILE A 11 8.02 -2.97 -2.54
C ILE A 11 7.70 -1.99 -3.66
N TYR A 12 8.49 -0.91 -3.80
CA TYR A 12 8.28 0.09 -4.84
C TYR A 12 8.28 -0.55 -6.24
N ARG A 13 9.26 -1.39 -6.55
CA ARG A 13 9.42 -2.00 -7.87
C ARG A 13 8.26 -2.94 -8.20
N TYR A 14 7.87 -3.77 -7.24
CA TYR A 14 6.76 -4.70 -7.37
C TYR A 14 5.45 -3.99 -7.71
N TYR A 15 5.07 -2.99 -6.91
CA TYR A 15 3.82 -2.26 -7.14
C TYR A 15 3.86 -1.39 -8.39
N PHE A 16 5.02 -0.80 -8.70
CA PHE A 16 5.20 -0.08 -9.97
C PHE A 16 5.01 -1.00 -11.18
N ASP A 17 5.56 -2.22 -11.13
CA ASP A 17 5.37 -3.22 -12.19
C ASP A 17 3.91 -3.64 -12.32
N LEU A 18 3.18 -3.79 -11.19
CA LEU A 18 1.77 -4.17 -11.17
C LEU A 18 0.83 -3.07 -11.68
N VAL A 19 1.10 -1.81 -11.35
CA VAL A 19 0.22 -0.68 -11.70
C VAL A 19 0.52 -0.14 -13.11
N LYS A 20 1.80 -0.16 -13.55
CA LYS A 20 2.23 0.57 -14.75
C LYS A 20 2.38 -0.29 -16.00
N LYS A 21 2.58 -1.61 -15.88
CA LYS A 21 2.56 -2.48 -17.06
C LYS A 21 1.12 -2.60 -17.56
N GLN A 22 0.80 -1.79 -18.57
CA GLN A 22 -0.38 -1.96 -19.41
C GLN A 22 -0.30 -3.32 -20.10
N ARG A 23 -0.85 -4.35 -19.47
CA ARG A 23 -1.27 -5.54 -20.19
C ARG A 23 -2.70 -5.85 -19.81
N THR A 24 -3.40 -6.37 -20.79
CA THR A 24 -4.73 -6.98 -20.75
C THR A 24 -4.72 -8.18 -19.82
N ASP A 25 -4.38 -7.97 -18.55
CA ASP A 25 -4.19 -9.07 -17.61
C ASP A 25 -5.56 -9.47 -17.06
N ASP A 26 -5.94 -10.72 -17.35
CA ASP A 26 -7.04 -11.43 -16.72
C ASP A 26 -6.86 -11.39 -15.19
N LEU A 27 -7.96 -11.26 -14.44
CA LEU A 27 -7.93 -11.13 -12.98
C LEU A 27 -7.23 -12.32 -12.32
N GLN A 28 -7.28 -13.49 -12.95
CA GLN A 28 -6.54 -14.68 -12.53
C GLN A 28 -5.02 -14.48 -12.63
N VAL A 29 -4.51 -13.89 -13.72
CA VAL A 29 -3.09 -13.59 -13.90
C VAL A 29 -2.63 -12.55 -12.89
N VAL A 30 -3.48 -11.55 -12.61
CA VAL A 30 -3.22 -10.55 -11.56
C VAL A 30 -3.09 -11.24 -10.20
N LEU A 31 -3.99 -12.16 -9.86
CA LEU A 31 -3.93 -12.89 -8.58
C LEU A 31 -2.71 -13.79 -8.47
N GLU A 32 -2.44 -14.63 -9.47
CA GLU A 32 -1.29 -15.54 -9.44
C GLU A 32 0.01 -14.77 -9.28
N ARG A 33 0.13 -13.65 -10.00
CA ARG A 33 1.28 -12.75 -9.89
C ARG A 33 1.34 -12.07 -8.52
N LEU A 34 0.19 -11.61 -8.00
CA LEU A 34 0.10 -11.06 -6.66
C LEU A 34 0.59 -12.07 -5.63
N LEU A 35 0.16 -13.32 -5.68
CA LEU A 35 0.54 -14.33 -4.68
C LEU A 35 2.01 -14.76 -4.82
N VAL A 36 2.49 -14.99 -6.05
CA VAL A 36 3.85 -15.48 -6.31
C VAL A 36 4.91 -14.39 -6.11
N ASP A 37 4.71 -13.21 -6.69
CA ASP A 37 5.72 -12.13 -6.63
C ASP A 37 5.72 -11.42 -5.26
N TYR A 38 4.56 -11.34 -4.57
CA TYR A 38 4.50 -10.83 -3.19
C TYR A 38 5.13 -11.83 -2.20
N LYS A 39 4.97 -13.16 -2.39
CA LYS A 39 5.69 -14.19 -1.62
C LYS A 39 7.21 -13.98 -1.69
N LYS A 40 7.72 -13.72 -2.90
CA LYS A 40 9.17 -13.64 -3.16
C LYS A 40 9.80 -12.32 -2.70
N ASN A 41 9.04 -11.21 -2.71
CA ASN A 41 9.59 -9.87 -2.50
C ASN A 41 9.13 -9.17 -1.21
N PHE A 42 7.95 -9.51 -0.68
CA PHE A 42 7.33 -8.80 0.44
C PHE A 42 7.49 -9.55 1.77
N PHE A 43 7.32 -10.88 1.75
CA PHE A 43 7.50 -11.75 2.91
C PHE A 43 8.98 -12.07 3.18
N ASP A 44 9.84 -11.06 3.07
CA ASP A 44 11.20 -11.23 3.54
C ASP A 44 11.16 -11.42 5.07
N SER A 45 11.64 -12.56 5.54
CA SER A 45 11.70 -12.96 6.96
C SER A 45 12.11 -11.82 7.89
N ALA A 46 13.02 -10.95 7.42
CA ALA A 46 13.51 -9.78 8.14
C ALA A 46 12.41 -8.78 8.56
N TYR A 47 11.41 -8.48 7.72
CA TYR A 47 10.34 -7.54 8.07
C TYR A 47 9.31 -8.17 9.02
N TYR A 48 8.98 -9.45 8.80
CA TYR A 48 8.10 -10.19 9.69
C TYR A 48 8.69 -10.32 11.11
N HIS A 49 10.00 -10.63 11.22
CA HIS A 49 10.69 -10.69 12.51
C HIS A 49 10.69 -9.33 13.24
N LEU A 50 10.91 -8.23 12.51
CA LEU A 50 10.88 -6.88 13.09
C LEU A 50 9.50 -6.48 13.62
N LYS A 51 8.41 -7.06 13.08
CA LYS A 51 7.02 -6.71 13.44
C LYS A 51 6.39 -7.64 14.48
N THR A 52 6.74 -8.93 14.51
CA THR A 52 5.96 -9.95 15.24
C THR A 52 6.70 -10.61 16.41
N THR A 53 7.82 -11.29 16.14
CA THR A 53 8.44 -12.23 17.09
C THR A 53 9.45 -11.56 18.01
N ASP A 54 10.05 -10.46 17.57
CA ASP A 54 11.09 -9.73 18.31
C ASP A 54 10.99 -8.23 17.96
N SER A 55 9.88 -7.60 18.38
CA SER A 55 9.58 -6.24 17.92
C SER A 55 10.71 -5.28 18.29
N LEU A 56 11.26 -4.59 17.29
CA LEU A 56 12.33 -3.60 17.49
C LEU A 56 11.98 -2.59 18.60
N PRO A 57 10.72 -2.10 18.74
CA PRO A 57 10.33 -1.21 19.82
C PRO A 57 10.54 -1.81 21.22
N ARG A 58 10.34 -3.12 21.40
CA ARG A 58 10.47 -3.80 22.69
C ARG A 58 11.89 -3.70 23.25
N TYR A 59 12.89 -3.90 22.40
CA TYR A 59 14.31 -3.87 22.82
C TYR A 59 14.95 -2.50 22.66
N LYS A 60 14.38 -1.61 21.84
CA LYS A 60 14.92 -0.26 21.58
C LYS A 60 15.26 0.45 22.87
N ARG A 61 14.31 0.50 23.81
CA ARG A 61 14.49 1.17 25.10
C ARG A 61 15.68 0.62 25.86
N THR A 62 15.73 -0.70 26.06
CA THR A 62 16.83 -1.36 26.79
C THR A 62 18.18 -1.19 26.09
N ILE A 63 18.20 -1.23 24.75
CA ILE A 63 19.43 -1.01 23.96
C ILE A 63 19.91 0.42 24.14
N LEU A 64 19.04 1.43 23.99
CA LEU A 64 19.40 2.84 24.15
C LEU A 64 19.83 3.17 25.58
N GLU A 65 19.13 2.63 26.59
CA GLU A 65 19.52 2.77 28.01
C GLU A 65 20.89 2.14 28.27
N THR A 66 21.19 1.00 27.65
CA THR A 66 22.50 0.34 27.78
C THR A 66 23.61 1.15 27.10
N ILE A 67 23.36 1.66 25.89
CA ILE A 67 24.30 2.52 25.16
C ILE A 67 24.58 3.80 25.96
N SER A 68 23.54 4.43 26.51
CA SER A 68 23.67 5.62 27.36
C SER A 68 24.50 5.33 28.61
N ARG A 69 24.30 4.18 29.24
CA ARG A 69 25.07 3.75 30.41
C ARG A 69 26.54 3.52 30.08
N ILE A 70 26.81 2.87 28.94
CA ILE A 70 28.17 2.65 28.45
C ILE A 70 28.88 3.99 28.19
N HIS A 71 28.18 4.96 27.58
CA HIS A 71 28.74 6.29 27.31
C HIS A 71 29.03 7.07 28.60
N GLN A 72 28.18 6.94 29.63
CA GLN A 72 28.33 7.67 30.89
C GLN A 72 29.38 7.04 31.83
N ASP A 73 29.78 5.80 31.59
CA ASP A 73 30.79 5.10 32.39
C ASP A 73 32.19 5.38 31.84
N GLU A 74 32.90 6.31 32.49
CA GLU A 74 34.25 6.72 32.13
C GLU A 74 35.24 5.55 32.07
N LYS A 75 35.11 4.55 32.97
CA LYS A 75 36.02 3.39 32.99
C LYS A 75 35.79 2.48 31.79
N TYR A 76 34.53 2.27 31.41
CA TYR A 76 34.21 1.50 30.21
C TYR A 76 34.62 2.23 28.94
N MET A 77 34.43 3.55 28.87
CA MET A 77 34.88 4.37 27.75
C MET A 77 36.40 4.33 27.59
N ASP A 78 37.14 4.47 28.69
CA ASP A 78 38.60 4.37 28.69
C ASP A 78 39.08 2.97 28.26
N MET A 79 38.46 1.91 28.80
CA MET A 79 38.76 0.53 28.38
C MET A 79 38.53 0.31 26.89
N MET A 80 37.40 0.76 26.34
CA MET A 80 37.11 0.63 24.90
C MET A 80 38.05 1.47 24.04
N THR A 81 38.46 2.65 24.52
CA THR A 81 39.42 3.53 23.84
C THR A 81 40.79 2.87 23.74
N ASN A 82 41.28 2.28 24.84
CA ASN A 82 42.53 1.53 24.83
C ASN A 82 42.49 0.31 23.90
N GLN A 83 41.37 -0.43 23.87
CA GLN A 83 41.17 -1.53 22.91
C GLN A 83 41.16 -1.05 21.45
N ALA A 84 40.56 0.13 21.18
CA ALA A 84 40.54 0.72 19.85
C ALA A 84 41.94 1.17 19.41
N LEU A 85 42.72 1.76 20.33
CA LEU A 85 44.13 2.10 20.16
C LEU A 85 44.95 0.88 19.71
N GLU A 86 44.88 -0.23 20.47
CA GLU A 86 45.62 -1.46 20.18
C GLU A 86 45.22 -2.09 18.84
N LYS A 87 43.91 -2.21 18.56
CA LYS A 87 43.43 -2.89 17.36
C LYS A 87 43.61 -2.10 16.08
N ARG A 88 43.47 -0.76 16.14
CA ARG A 88 43.52 0.08 14.94
C ARG A 88 44.88 0.70 14.68
N ARG A 89 45.86 0.54 15.60
CA ARG A 89 47.12 1.30 15.58
C ARG A 89 46.83 2.80 15.43
N ALA A 90 45.80 3.29 16.14
CA ALA A 90 45.50 4.71 16.16
C ALA A 90 46.71 5.47 16.74
N LEU A 91 47.00 6.65 16.20
CA LEU A 91 48.22 7.38 16.54
C LEU A 91 48.14 8.01 17.94
N GLU A 92 46.94 8.42 18.36
CA GLU A 92 46.72 9.09 19.65
C GLU A 92 45.43 8.64 20.37
N TYR A 93 45.42 8.80 21.69
CA TYR A 93 44.30 8.42 22.56
C TYR A 93 43.00 9.17 22.21
N ASN A 94 43.09 10.49 21.98
CA ASN A 94 41.93 11.31 21.66
C ASN A 94 41.24 10.86 20.36
N ASP A 95 42.02 10.45 19.35
CA ASP A 95 41.46 9.94 18.09
C ASP A 95 40.72 8.61 18.31
N ALA A 96 41.27 7.74 19.15
CA ALA A 96 40.61 6.48 19.51
C ALA A 96 39.35 6.71 20.35
N TYR A 97 39.35 7.70 21.24
CA TYR A 97 38.19 8.08 22.05
C TYR A 97 37.06 8.60 21.17
N ASN A 98 37.35 9.59 20.32
CA ASN A 98 36.39 10.14 19.35
C ASN A 98 35.82 9.04 18.45
N TYR A 99 36.65 8.10 18.01
CA TYR A 99 36.19 6.96 17.23
C TYR A 99 35.19 6.07 18.01
N VAL A 100 35.47 5.75 19.28
CA VAL A 100 34.55 4.95 20.11
C VAL A 100 33.24 5.70 20.30
N GLU A 101 33.31 6.99 20.61
CA GLU A 101 32.15 7.88 20.77
C GLU A 101 31.30 7.93 19.49
N GLU A 102 31.91 8.14 18.32
CA GLU A 102 31.23 8.08 17.02
C GLU A 102 30.52 6.73 16.79
N ARG A 103 31.11 5.61 17.24
CA ARG A 103 30.48 4.28 17.10
C ARG A 103 29.27 4.14 18.01
N ILE A 104 29.35 4.63 19.23
CA ILE A 104 28.24 4.66 20.18
C ILE A 104 27.09 5.48 19.59
N TYR A 105 27.37 6.70 19.11
CA TYR A 105 26.36 7.54 18.45
C TYR A 105 25.81 6.90 17.18
N TYR A 106 26.65 6.26 16.36
CA TYR A 106 26.21 5.55 15.17
C TYR A 106 25.19 4.44 15.50
N ILE A 107 25.42 3.68 16.58
CA ILE A 107 24.48 2.62 16.99
C ILE A 107 23.17 3.25 17.48
N ALA A 108 23.23 4.28 18.33
CA ALA A 108 22.03 4.96 18.82
C ALA A 108 21.18 5.54 17.68
N ASN A 109 21.81 6.33 16.79
CA ASN A 109 21.15 6.92 15.62
C ASN A 109 20.62 5.85 14.66
N SER A 110 21.32 4.72 14.53
CA SER A 110 20.84 3.60 13.71
C SER A 110 19.57 2.97 14.28
N MET A 111 19.43 2.88 15.60
CA MET A 111 18.22 2.36 16.25
C MET A 111 17.02 3.26 15.99
N GLU A 112 17.18 4.57 16.10
CA GLU A 112 16.13 5.55 15.78
C GLU A 112 15.78 5.55 14.29
N ALA A 113 16.78 5.58 13.41
CA ALA A 113 16.56 5.57 11.96
C ALA A 113 15.81 4.30 11.49
N MET A 114 15.97 3.16 12.18
CA MET A 114 15.24 1.95 11.82
C MET A 114 13.73 2.07 12.05
N GLU A 115 13.29 2.79 13.08
CA GLU A 115 11.87 3.02 13.34
C GLU A 115 11.22 3.85 12.24
N TYR A 116 11.80 5.01 11.92
CA TYR A 116 11.32 5.85 10.81
C TYR A 116 11.34 5.12 9.46
N LEU A 117 12.32 4.24 9.24
CA LEU A 117 12.35 3.41 8.04
C LEU A 117 11.22 2.38 8.01
N ILE A 118 10.87 1.78 9.14
CA ILE A 118 9.75 0.83 9.24
C ILE A 118 8.44 1.58 9.01
N GLU A 119 8.20 2.71 9.68
CA GLU A 119 7.01 3.54 9.47
C GLU A 119 6.87 4.01 8.01
N GLY A 120 7.98 4.44 7.41
CA GLY A 120 8.01 4.84 6.00
C GLY A 120 7.78 3.66 5.04
N ILE A 121 8.13 2.44 5.42
CA ILE A 121 7.78 1.22 4.67
C ILE A 121 6.28 0.95 4.82
N ASP A 122 5.74 1.04 6.03
CA ASP A 122 4.33 0.76 6.34
C ASP A 122 3.39 1.74 5.63
N SER A 123 3.68 3.03 5.69
CA SER A 123 2.87 4.05 5.00
C SER A 123 2.88 3.88 3.49
N LYS A 124 4.05 3.55 2.92
CA LYS A 124 4.14 3.26 1.49
C LYS A 124 3.41 1.98 1.13
N ASN A 125 3.54 0.94 1.95
CA ASN A 125 2.83 -0.31 1.75
C ASN A 125 1.31 -0.12 1.74
N GLU A 126 0.76 0.64 2.69
CA GLU A 126 -0.67 1.00 2.70
C GLU A 126 -1.07 1.74 1.41
N LEU A 127 -0.30 2.75 0.99
CA LEU A 127 -0.57 3.48 -0.26
C LEU A 127 -0.61 2.52 -1.46
N TYR A 128 0.33 1.58 -1.51
CA TYR A 128 0.42 0.61 -2.59
C TYR A 128 -0.69 -0.44 -2.57
N ILE A 129 -1.03 -0.97 -1.40
CA ILE A 129 -2.15 -1.89 -1.21
C ILE A 129 -3.45 -1.22 -1.68
N ASN A 130 -3.66 0.04 -1.30
CA ASN A 130 -4.83 0.81 -1.74
C ASN A 130 -4.83 1.00 -3.26
N ALA A 131 -3.70 1.36 -3.87
CA ALA A 131 -3.60 1.50 -5.33
C ALA A 131 -3.88 0.17 -6.07
N ALA A 132 -3.39 -0.95 -5.54
CA ALA A 132 -3.64 -2.28 -6.09
C ALA A 132 -5.12 -2.68 -5.92
N ALA A 133 -5.72 -2.42 -4.76
CA ALA A 133 -7.14 -2.66 -4.50
C ALA A 133 -8.02 -1.83 -5.46
N SER A 134 -7.75 -0.53 -5.61
CA SER A 134 -8.45 0.33 -6.58
C SER A 134 -8.27 -0.16 -8.02
N LYS A 135 -7.09 -0.67 -8.38
CA LYS A 135 -6.87 -1.25 -9.71
C LYS A 135 -7.66 -2.54 -9.92
N ILE A 136 -7.75 -3.40 -8.91
CA ILE A 136 -8.58 -4.60 -8.94
C ILE A 136 -10.04 -4.17 -9.10
N MET A 137 -10.54 -3.28 -8.24
CA MET A 137 -11.89 -2.72 -8.34
C MET A 137 -12.17 -2.15 -9.74
N PHE A 138 -11.21 -1.43 -10.35
CA PHE A 138 -11.32 -0.93 -11.73
C PHE A 138 -11.47 -2.06 -12.76
N LEU A 139 -10.74 -3.16 -12.61
CA LEU A 139 -10.82 -4.31 -13.51
C LEU A 139 -12.13 -5.08 -13.32
N THR A 140 -12.63 -5.14 -12.08
CA THR A 140 -13.86 -5.83 -11.68
C THR A 140 -15.14 -5.03 -11.99
N ASN A 141 -15.10 -3.70 -11.87
CA ASN A 141 -16.28 -2.85 -12.02
C ASN A 141 -16.79 -2.90 -13.47
N THR A 142 -17.84 -3.69 -13.63
CA THR A 142 -18.70 -3.77 -14.82
C THR A 142 -20.03 -3.06 -14.56
N SER A 143 -20.07 -2.14 -13.58
CA SER A 143 -21.26 -1.35 -13.25
C SER A 143 -21.55 -0.29 -14.32
N GLU A 144 -22.82 0.14 -14.40
CA GLU A 144 -23.29 1.28 -15.21
C GLU A 144 -23.25 2.61 -14.44
N ASP A 145 -22.55 2.67 -13.30
CA ASP A 145 -22.33 3.90 -12.55
C ASP A 145 -21.29 4.80 -13.24
N LEU A 146 -21.17 6.05 -12.77
CA LEU A 146 -20.27 7.05 -13.38
C LEU A 146 -18.81 6.57 -13.41
N GLU A 147 -18.39 5.79 -12.41
CA GLU A 147 -17.05 5.20 -12.36
C GLU A 147 -16.87 4.09 -13.41
N GLY A 148 -17.85 3.21 -13.59
CA GLY A 148 -17.89 2.20 -14.65
C GLY A 148 -18.00 2.79 -16.05
N LEU A 149 -18.73 3.90 -16.21
CA LEU A 149 -18.82 4.71 -17.42
C LEU A 149 -17.45 5.33 -17.74
N MET A 150 -16.81 5.97 -16.75
CA MET A 150 -15.44 6.48 -16.88
C MET A 150 -14.45 5.37 -17.19
N ASN A 151 -14.59 4.18 -16.60
CA ASN A 151 -13.73 3.04 -16.87
C ASN A 151 -13.91 2.49 -18.29
N ARG A 152 -15.15 2.44 -18.80
CA ARG A 152 -15.43 2.14 -20.22
C ARG A 152 -14.83 3.21 -21.12
N LEU A 153 -14.99 4.48 -20.76
CA LEU A 153 -14.47 5.62 -21.52
C LEU A 153 -12.93 5.59 -21.57
N PHE A 154 -12.27 5.34 -20.44
CA PHE A 154 -10.83 5.14 -20.38
C PHE A 154 -10.37 3.90 -21.13
N LYS A 155 -11.09 2.77 -21.04
CA LYS A 155 -10.79 1.59 -21.85
C LYS A 155 -10.86 1.93 -23.33
N VAL A 156 -11.92 2.60 -23.80
CA VAL A 156 -12.09 3.04 -25.19
C VAL A 156 -10.96 3.99 -25.61
N ILE A 157 -10.63 5.01 -24.80
CA ILE A 157 -9.51 5.94 -25.04
C ILE A 157 -8.15 5.24 -25.12
N LEU A 158 -7.91 4.24 -24.27
CA LEU A 158 -6.62 3.55 -24.19
C LEU A 158 -6.49 2.42 -25.23
N SER A 159 -7.61 1.84 -25.67
CA SER A 159 -7.62 0.71 -26.62
C SER A 159 -7.69 1.17 -28.07
N ASP A 160 -8.33 2.30 -28.37
CA ASP A 160 -8.49 2.75 -29.74
C ASP A 160 -7.66 4.02 -30.01
N LYS A 161 -6.56 3.86 -30.76
CA LYS A 161 -5.69 4.99 -31.18
C LYS A 161 -6.35 5.91 -32.22
N LYS A 162 -7.61 5.66 -32.59
CA LYS A 162 -8.36 6.35 -33.66
C LYS A 162 -9.65 7.02 -33.18
N ILE A 163 -9.73 7.41 -31.92
CA ILE A 163 -10.82 8.29 -31.51
C ILE A 163 -10.56 9.68 -32.10
N ASP A 164 -11.50 10.16 -32.91
CA ASP A 164 -11.49 11.55 -33.36
C ASP A 164 -11.85 12.47 -32.18
N TYR A 165 -10.82 12.89 -31.44
CA TYR A 165 -10.95 13.75 -30.27
C TYR A 165 -11.66 15.08 -30.58
N SER A 166 -11.74 15.49 -31.85
CA SER A 166 -12.47 16.69 -32.27
C SER A 166 -14.01 16.57 -32.12
N GLN A 167 -14.53 15.34 -32.04
CA GLN A 167 -15.96 15.09 -31.80
C GLN A 167 -16.34 15.06 -30.32
N ILE A 168 -15.35 14.82 -29.43
CA ILE A 168 -15.56 14.71 -27.98
C ILE A 168 -15.21 16.01 -27.28
N PHE A 169 -14.14 16.66 -27.74
CA PHE A 169 -13.66 17.92 -27.20
C PHE A 169 -13.72 18.97 -28.31
N ASN A 170 -14.37 20.12 -28.03
CA ASN A 170 -14.28 21.32 -28.86
C ASN A 170 -12.88 21.94 -28.73
N LEU A 171 -11.86 21.24 -29.25
CA LEU A 171 -10.48 21.71 -29.29
C LEU A 171 -10.36 22.72 -30.42
N PHE A 172 -10.46 24.00 -30.10
CA PHE A 172 -10.15 25.05 -31.06
C PHE A 172 -8.64 25.27 -31.11
N ARG A 173 -8.10 25.43 -32.33
CA ARG A 173 -6.71 25.84 -32.52
C ARG A 173 -6.60 27.33 -32.20
N ALA A 174 -6.03 27.67 -31.06
CA ALA A 174 -5.68 29.06 -30.77
C ALA A 174 -4.67 29.56 -31.82
N ARG A 175 -4.94 30.70 -32.45
CA ARG A 175 -4.01 31.33 -33.40
C ARG A 175 -2.77 31.83 -32.65
N ASN A 176 -1.65 31.96 -33.36
CA ASN A 176 -0.46 32.62 -32.83
C ASN A 176 -0.81 34.04 -32.40
N LEU A 177 -0.25 34.49 -31.28
CA LEU A 177 -0.44 35.83 -30.74
C LEU A 177 -0.05 36.87 -31.81
N ASP A 178 -0.98 37.73 -32.18
CA ASP A 178 -0.82 38.83 -33.12
C ASP A 178 -1.08 40.18 -32.44
N GLU A 179 -0.98 41.29 -33.17
CA GLU A 179 -1.21 42.63 -32.62
C GLU A 179 -2.64 42.84 -32.10
N ASN A 180 -3.61 42.00 -32.52
CA ASN A 180 -4.98 41.98 -31.98
C ASN A 180 -5.10 41.18 -30.67
N SER A 181 -4.03 40.46 -30.28
CA SER A 181 -3.94 39.70 -29.04
C SER A 181 -3.40 40.54 -27.86
N LEU A 182 -3.17 41.83 -28.08
CA LEU A 182 -2.85 42.79 -27.03
C LEU A 182 -4.01 42.92 -26.04
N GLN A 183 -3.66 43.00 -24.76
CA GLN A 183 -4.58 42.92 -23.63
C GLN A 183 -5.74 43.90 -23.77
N THR A 184 -6.96 43.39 -23.97
CA THR A 184 -8.17 44.22 -23.89
C THR A 184 -8.28 44.83 -22.50
N VAL A 185 -8.61 46.12 -22.44
CA VAL A 185 -8.80 46.91 -21.21
C VAL A 185 -9.62 46.10 -20.18
N ARG A 186 -9.16 46.06 -18.92
CA ARG A 186 -9.83 45.34 -17.82
C ARG A 186 -11.32 45.70 -17.81
N ARG A 187 -12.17 44.76 -18.22
CA ARG A 187 -13.61 44.85 -17.96
C ARG A 187 -13.83 44.58 -16.47
N PRO A 188 -14.66 45.38 -15.77
CA PRO A 188 -15.03 45.06 -14.40
C PRO A 188 -15.61 43.64 -14.36
N ARG A 189 -15.16 42.85 -13.38
CA ARG A 189 -15.67 41.50 -13.17
C ARG A 189 -17.16 41.60 -12.90
N VAL A 190 -17.97 41.07 -13.81
CA VAL A 190 -19.39 40.85 -13.55
C VAL A 190 -19.44 39.67 -12.58
N ASP A 191 -19.94 39.89 -11.37
CA ASP A 191 -20.17 38.80 -10.43
C ASP A 191 -21.10 37.79 -11.10
N ALA A 192 -20.71 36.52 -11.09
CA ALA A 192 -21.53 35.46 -11.64
C ALA A 192 -22.83 35.42 -10.83
N VAL A 193 -23.96 35.70 -11.49
CA VAL A 193 -25.27 35.50 -10.89
C VAL A 193 -25.42 34.00 -10.72
N ALA A 194 -25.48 33.53 -9.47
CA ALA A 194 -25.71 32.12 -9.18
C ALA A 194 -27.03 31.70 -9.84
N GLU A 195 -26.97 30.70 -10.72
CA GLU A 195 -28.18 30.06 -11.21
C GLU A 195 -28.90 29.42 -10.02
N PRO A 196 -30.22 29.62 -9.88
CA PRO A 196 -30.98 28.96 -8.83
C PRO A 196 -30.86 27.45 -9.02
N ILE A 197 -30.41 26.76 -7.97
CA ILE A 197 -30.36 25.31 -7.93
C ILE A 197 -31.81 24.81 -8.01
N ASP A 198 -32.13 24.08 -9.07
CA ASP A 198 -33.42 23.44 -9.24
C ASP A 198 -33.50 22.21 -8.31
N TYR A 199 -34.22 22.35 -7.21
CA TYR A 199 -34.44 21.28 -6.24
C TYR A 199 -35.60 20.35 -6.66
N ASP A 200 -36.35 20.68 -7.71
CA ASP A 200 -37.52 19.93 -8.19
C ASP A 200 -37.16 18.90 -9.28
N GLN A 201 -35.88 18.54 -9.42
CA GLN A 201 -35.51 17.35 -10.19
C GLN A 201 -36.00 16.10 -9.44
N ASP A 202 -37.17 15.62 -9.83
CA ASP A 202 -37.74 14.38 -9.35
C ASP A 202 -36.91 13.20 -9.89
N ILE A 203 -35.86 12.86 -9.16
CA ILE A 203 -35.03 11.69 -9.46
C ILE A 203 -35.93 10.48 -9.26
N SER A 204 -36.29 9.80 -10.37
CA SER A 204 -37.08 8.56 -10.35
C SER A 204 -36.56 7.61 -9.26
N GLU A 205 -37.48 6.98 -8.52
CA GLU A 205 -37.15 6.01 -7.47
C GLU A 205 -36.22 4.90 -7.99
N GLU A 206 -36.36 4.51 -9.27
CA GLU A 206 -35.47 3.54 -9.90
C GLU A 206 -34.02 4.04 -10.01
N VAL A 207 -33.81 5.34 -10.27
CA VAL A 207 -32.48 5.97 -10.29
C VAL A 207 -31.92 6.08 -8.88
N LYS A 208 -32.75 6.37 -7.87
CA LYS A 208 -32.32 6.39 -6.46
C LYS A 208 -31.90 5.00 -6.00
N GLU A 209 -32.70 3.96 -6.26
CA GLU A 209 -32.40 2.57 -5.91
C GLU A 209 -31.12 2.08 -6.60
N ARG A 210 -30.95 2.33 -7.91
CA ARG A 210 -29.72 1.98 -8.62
C ARG A 210 -28.49 2.69 -8.04
N LYS A 211 -28.61 3.98 -7.70
CA LYS A 211 -27.50 4.76 -7.14
C LYS A 211 -27.15 4.29 -5.73
N MET A 212 -28.16 3.97 -4.91
CA MET A 212 -27.99 3.41 -3.57
C MET A 212 -27.35 2.01 -3.62
N ALA A 213 -27.75 1.16 -4.58
CA ALA A 213 -27.11 -0.13 -4.84
C ALA A 213 -25.64 0.01 -5.29
N SER A 214 -25.30 1.05 -6.09
CA SER A 214 -23.91 1.32 -6.49
C SER A 214 -23.03 1.77 -5.32
N LEU A 215 -23.57 2.63 -4.44
CA LEU A 215 -22.87 3.08 -3.22
C LEU A 215 -22.62 1.91 -2.25
N LEU A 216 -23.58 1.00 -2.15
CA LEU A 216 -23.43 -0.22 -1.37
C LEU A 216 -22.31 -1.11 -1.95
N LYS A 217 -22.25 -1.29 -3.28
CA LYS A 217 -21.20 -2.07 -3.96
C LYS A 217 -19.79 -1.53 -3.76
N ALA A 218 -19.58 -0.21 -3.86
CA ALA A 218 -18.29 0.41 -3.59
C ALA A 218 -17.79 0.15 -2.15
N ASN A 219 -18.71 -0.08 -1.21
CA ASN A 219 -18.40 -0.31 0.19
C ASN A 219 -18.02 -1.78 0.50
N ILE A 220 -18.49 -2.76 -0.29
CA ILE A 220 -18.27 -4.21 -0.07
C ILE A 220 -16.78 -4.58 -0.07
N PHE A 221 -15.99 -3.86 -0.85
CA PHE A 221 -14.56 -4.12 -1.01
C PHE A 221 -13.68 -3.23 -0.12
N SER A 222 -14.29 -2.45 0.77
CA SER A 222 -13.53 -1.63 1.71
C SER A 222 -12.75 -2.49 2.70
N LYS A 223 -11.65 -1.95 3.23
CA LYS A 223 -10.82 -2.62 4.24
C LYS A 223 -11.64 -3.07 5.46
N LYS A 224 -12.63 -2.27 5.87
CA LYS A 224 -13.56 -2.58 6.97
C LYS A 224 -14.44 -3.78 6.63
N GLU A 225 -15.06 -3.78 5.45
CA GLU A 225 -15.94 -4.88 5.03
C GLU A 225 -15.17 -6.18 4.81
N ILE A 226 -13.96 -6.12 4.24
CA ILE A 226 -13.10 -7.30 4.14
C ILE A 226 -12.71 -7.84 5.52
N ASN A 227 -12.45 -6.96 6.50
CA ASN A 227 -12.19 -7.39 7.87
C ASN A 227 -13.41 -8.09 8.49
N ASN A 228 -14.60 -7.53 8.31
CA ASN A 228 -15.86 -8.13 8.77
C ASN A 228 -16.12 -9.48 8.10
N PHE A 229 -15.92 -9.56 6.78
CA PHE A 229 -16.04 -10.78 5.99
C PHE A 229 -15.15 -11.89 6.55
N VAL A 230 -13.88 -11.61 6.81
CA VAL A 230 -12.97 -12.63 7.37
C VAL A 230 -13.35 -13.03 8.78
N ASN A 231 -13.77 -12.08 9.62
CA ASN A 231 -14.25 -12.40 10.97
C ASN A 231 -15.49 -13.30 10.93
N TYR A 232 -16.41 -13.05 10.00
CA TYR A 232 -17.58 -13.88 9.78
C TYR A 232 -17.19 -15.29 9.33
N GLN A 233 -16.30 -15.40 8.33
CA GLN A 233 -15.85 -16.70 7.80
C GLN A 233 -15.04 -17.52 8.82
N LEU A 234 -14.21 -16.87 9.64
CA LEU A 234 -13.48 -17.54 10.71
C LEU A 234 -14.40 -17.99 11.85
N GLY A 235 -15.51 -17.29 12.10
CA GLY A 235 -16.40 -17.57 13.23
C GLY A 235 -15.61 -17.65 14.54
N ASP A 236 -15.73 -18.77 15.26
CA ASP A 236 -14.94 -19.06 16.46
C ASP A 236 -13.61 -19.77 16.18
N ALA A 237 -13.40 -20.27 14.96
CA ALA A 237 -12.18 -20.97 14.61
C ALA A 237 -10.94 -20.05 14.72
N PRO A 238 -9.79 -20.56 15.19
CA PRO A 238 -8.57 -19.77 15.28
C PRO A 238 -7.95 -19.50 13.90
N LYS A 239 -8.26 -20.35 12.92
CA LYS A 239 -7.70 -20.34 11.58
C LYS A 239 -8.58 -21.09 10.58
N MET A 240 -8.45 -20.75 9.31
CA MET A 240 -9.08 -21.44 8.17
C MET A 240 -8.15 -21.37 6.95
N LEU A 241 -8.38 -22.23 5.96
CA LEU A 241 -7.71 -22.14 4.67
C LEU A 241 -8.50 -21.24 3.71
N ALA A 242 -7.82 -20.51 2.85
CA ALA A 242 -8.48 -19.73 1.80
C ALA A 242 -9.28 -20.62 0.84
N SER A 243 -8.80 -21.85 0.61
CA SER A 243 -9.51 -22.90 -0.13
C SER A 243 -10.86 -23.34 0.46
N GLN A 244 -11.14 -23.02 1.72
CA GLN A 244 -12.41 -23.33 2.38
C GLN A 244 -13.48 -22.25 2.18
N ILE A 245 -13.12 -21.09 1.63
CA ILE A 245 -14.09 -20.03 1.34
C ILE A 245 -14.88 -20.45 0.10
N GLU A 246 -16.21 -20.58 0.25
CA GLU A 246 -17.10 -20.81 -0.87
C GLU A 246 -17.10 -19.58 -1.79
N LEU A 247 -16.69 -19.78 -3.05
CA LEU A 247 -16.68 -18.74 -4.07
C LEU A 247 -17.86 -19.00 -5.01
N GLU A 248 -18.96 -18.27 -4.81
CA GLU A 248 -20.17 -18.40 -5.64
C GLU A 248 -20.14 -17.44 -6.83
N GLY A 249 -19.49 -16.27 -6.68
CA GLY A 249 -19.44 -15.23 -7.71
C GLY A 249 -18.09 -14.55 -7.90
N HIS A 250 -18.02 -13.70 -8.94
CA HIS A 250 -16.84 -12.88 -9.25
C HIS A 250 -16.44 -11.95 -8.10
N ASP A 251 -17.42 -11.45 -7.34
CA ASP A 251 -17.19 -10.57 -6.19
C ASP A 251 -16.48 -11.31 -5.04
N ASP A 252 -16.78 -12.59 -4.81
CA ASP A 252 -16.13 -13.38 -3.75
C ASP A 252 -14.68 -13.69 -4.10
N PHE A 253 -14.41 -13.86 -5.40
CA PHE A 253 -13.05 -13.98 -5.88
C PHE A 253 -12.24 -12.72 -5.58
N VAL A 254 -12.81 -11.54 -5.85
CA VAL A 254 -12.18 -10.24 -5.53
C VAL A 254 -11.97 -10.09 -4.02
N LYS A 255 -12.93 -10.51 -3.20
CA LYS A 255 -12.76 -10.54 -1.74
C LYS A 255 -11.56 -11.39 -1.36
N LEU A 256 -11.37 -12.58 -1.95
CA LEU A 256 -10.22 -13.44 -1.65
C LEU A 256 -8.87 -12.75 -1.95
N ILE A 257 -8.78 -12.00 -3.05
CA ILE A 257 -7.59 -11.19 -3.37
C ILE A 257 -7.39 -10.10 -2.31
N LEU A 258 -8.45 -9.39 -1.96
CA LEU A 258 -8.40 -8.30 -0.99
C LEU A 258 -8.10 -8.80 0.44
N VAL A 259 -8.55 -10.00 0.80
CA VAL A 259 -8.20 -10.66 2.06
C VAL A 259 -6.69 -10.84 2.16
N PHE A 260 -6.08 -11.35 1.09
CA PHE A 260 -4.64 -11.49 1.05
C PHE A 260 -3.92 -10.14 1.13
N LEU A 261 -4.33 -9.16 0.33
CA LEU A 261 -3.71 -7.83 0.28
C LEU A 261 -3.82 -7.08 1.61
N PHE A 262 -5.00 -7.07 2.23
CA PHE A 262 -5.23 -6.32 3.47
C PHE A 262 -4.68 -7.03 4.72
N SER A 263 -4.38 -8.33 4.68
CA SER A 263 -3.90 -9.10 5.84
C SER A 263 -2.84 -8.40 6.74
N LYS A 264 -1.88 -7.67 6.13
CA LYS A 264 -0.80 -6.96 6.83
C LYS A 264 -1.09 -5.50 7.14
N SER A 265 -2.20 -4.98 6.62
CA SER A 265 -2.65 -3.62 6.81
C SER A 265 -3.06 -3.33 8.26
N VAL A 266 -2.95 -2.06 8.65
CA VAL A 266 -3.24 -1.59 10.01
C VAL A 266 -4.74 -1.75 10.31
N GLY A 267 -5.10 -2.28 11.48
CA GLY A 267 -6.49 -2.41 11.92
C GLY A 267 -7.19 -3.71 11.50
N MET A 268 -6.51 -4.62 10.78
CA MET A 268 -7.07 -5.94 10.47
C MET A 268 -6.95 -6.89 11.66
N SER A 269 -8.01 -7.65 11.95
CA SER A 269 -8.07 -8.63 13.05
C SER A 269 -7.50 -10.00 12.69
N TYR A 270 -7.09 -10.20 11.44
CA TYR A 270 -6.50 -11.44 10.97
C TYR A 270 -5.15 -11.20 10.29
N ASP A 271 -4.46 -12.30 10.02
CA ASP A 271 -3.27 -12.36 9.20
C ASP A 271 -3.30 -13.61 8.31
N VAL A 272 -2.42 -13.65 7.30
CA VAL A 272 -2.30 -14.78 6.37
C VAL A 272 -0.89 -15.35 6.34
N ARG A 273 -0.80 -16.66 6.10
CA ARG A 273 0.43 -17.41 5.87
C ARG A 273 0.30 -18.19 4.58
N LEU A 274 1.16 -17.88 3.61
CA LEU A 274 1.24 -18.62 2.35
C LEU A 274 1.66 -20.07 2.57
N LEU A 275 1.05 -20.97 1.82
CA LEU A 275 1.39 -22.39 1.80
C LEU A 275 2.27 -22.69 0.57
N ASN A 276 2.69 -23.94 0.47
CA ASN A 276 3.60 -24.41 -0.59
C ASN A 276 2.91 -25.31 -1.61
N TYR A 277 1.59 -25.37 -1.58
CA TYR A 277 0.78 -26.10 -2.54
C TYR A 277 -0.29 -25.18 -3.13
N ASP A 278 -0.75 -25.53 -4.32
CA ASP A 278 -1.82 -24.81 -5.00
C ASP A 278 -3.17 -25.40 -4.62
N ALA A 279 -4.16 -24.53 -4.45
CA ALA A 279 -5.56 -24.88 -4.35
C ALA A 279 -6.29 -24.54 -5.64
N LYS A 280 -7.40 -25.23 -5.88
CA LYS A 280 -8.30 -24.97 -6.99
C LYS A 280 -9.71 -24.77 -6.45
N ILE A 281 -10.29 -23.61 -6.69
CA ILE A 281 -11.71 -23.33 -6.41
C ILE A 281 -12.38 -23.04 -7.76
N GLY A 282 -13.32 -23.90 -8.18
CA GLY A 282 -13.91 -23.81 -9.50
C GLY A 282 -12.86 -23.89 -10.62
N ASN A 283 -12.81 -22.88 -11.49
CA ASN A 283 -11.83 -22.79 -12.59
C ASN A 283 -10.53 -22.07 -12.20
N ILE A 284 -10.43 -21.58 -10.98
CA ILE A 284 -9.34 -20.71 -10.55
C ILE A 284 -8.30 -21.52 -9.81
N LYS A 285 -7.04 -21.35 -10.18
CA LYS A 285 -5.89 -21.96 -9.51
C LYS A 285 -5.07 -20.87 -8.82
N PHE A 286 -4.69 -21.09 -7.57
CA PHE A 286 -3.85 -20.16 -6.83
C PHE A 286 -3.04 -20.88 -5.75
N THR A 287 -1.93 -20.28 -5.30
CA THR A 287 -1.17 -20.81 -4.16
C THR A 287 -1.96 -20.58 -2.87
N ASP A 288 -2.31 -21.66 -2.17
CA ASP A 288 -3.19 -21.57 -1.00
C ASP A 288 -2.54 -20.80 0.15
N PHE A 289 -3.35 -20.26 1.04
CA PHE A 289 -2.89 -19.57 2.24
C PHE A 289 -3.81 -19.82 3.43
N GLU A 290 -3.20 -19.95 4.62
CA GLU A 290 -3.89 -20.07 5.89
C GLU A 290 -4.22 -18.66 6.42
N ILE A 291 -5.48 -18.41 6.71
CA ILE A 291 -5.99 -17.20 7.35
C ILE A 291 -6.13 -17.50 8.83
N PHE A 292 -5.57 -16.68 9.71
CA PHE A 292 -5.63 -16.87 11.16
C PHE A 292 -5.88 -15.57 11.90
N LYS A 293 -6.57 -15.65 13.04
CA LYS A 293 -6.81 -14.47 13.90
C LYS A 293 -5.48 -13.95 14.43
N LYS A 294 -5.27 -12.64 14.35
CA LYS A 294 -4.19 -12.01 15.12
C LYS A 294 -4.57 -12.14 16.59
N GLY A 295 -3.66 -12.70 17.40
CA GLY A 295 -3.79 -12.57 18.85
C GLY A 295 -3.95 -11.09 19.17
N ARG A 296 -4.94 -10.71 19.98
CA ARG A 296 -5.11 -9.32 20.42
C ARG A 296 -3.75 -8.83 20.91
N SER A 297 -3.14 -7.92 20.17
CA SER A 297 -2.07 -7.12 20.74
C SER A 297 -2.77 -6.23 21.76
N LEU A 298 -2.61 -6.58 23.03
CA LEU A 298 -2.82 -5.65 24.12
C LEU A 298 -1.83 -4.47 23.97
#